data_AF-A0A7G8BHJ9-F1
#
_entry.id   AF-A0A7G8BHJ9-F1
#
_cell.length_a   1.000
_cell.length_b   1.000
_cell.length_c   1.000
_cell.angle_alpha   90.00
_cell.angle_beta   90.00
_cell.angle_gamma   90.00
#
_symmetry.space_group_name_H-M   'P 1'
#
loop_
_entity.id
_entity.type
_entity.pdbx_description
1 polymer ?
#
loop_
_entity_poly.entity_id
_entity_poly.type
_entity_poly.pdbx_seq_one_letter_code
_entity_poly.pdbx_strand_id
1 'polypeptide(L)'
;MATHATFPCCRRSIVNGQEVLVIETSSGQQITLQNAPASVLIQDTNGNVIRFNAAGITITSSATLNISASQIQISAGEVTINAAMTQFSGVVQADTVLANSVIQSQGNIW
;
A
#
# COMPACT_ATOMS: atom_id res chain seq x y z
N MET A 1 -20.63 -18.90 31.88
CA MET A 1 -20.46 -17.61 31.16
C MET A 1 -19.08 -17.09 31.45
N ALA A 2 -18.12 -17.27 30.54
CA ALA A 2 -16.77 -16.76 30.70
C ALA A 2 -16.78 -15.25 30.46
N THR A 3 -16.40 -14.50 31.48
CA THR A 3 -16.19 -13.05 31.43
C THR A 3 -15.04 -12.75 30.49
N HIS A 4 -15.36 -12.30 29.28
CA HIS A 4 -14.37 -11.83 28.32
C HIS A 4 -13.74 -10.55 28.90
N ALA A 5 -12.48 -10.62 29.34
CA ALA A 5 -11.72 -9.44 29.69
C ALA A 5 -11.64 -8.56 28.44
N THR A 6 -12.34 -7.43 28.45
CA THR A 6 -12.25 -6.42 27.41
C THR A 6 -10.91 -5.72 27.58
N PHE A 7 -9.86 -6.26 26.97
CA PHE A 7 -8.65 -5.50 26.72
C PHE A 7 -9.06 -4.27 25.89
N PRO A 8 -8.66 -3.05 26.28
CA PRO A 8 -8.98 -1.88 25.50
C PRO A 8 -8.37 -2.06 24.12
N CYS A 9 -9.19 -1.90 23.08
CA CYS A 9 -8.76 -2.01 21.69
C CYS A 9 -7.64 -1.00 21.34
N CYS A 10 -7.44 0.02 22.18
CA CYS A 10 -6.38 1.00 22.09
C CYS A 10 -5.54 0.96 23.37
N ARG A 11 -4.24 0.70 23.25
CA ARG A 11 -3.30 0.70 24.39
C ARG A 11 -1.99 1.39 24.04
N ARG A 12 -1.48 2.16 25.01
CA ARG A 12 -0.07 2.54 25.04
C ARG A 12 0.72 1.41 25.68
N SER A 13 1.85 1.06 25.08
CA SER A 13 2.76 0.03 25.58
C SER A 13 4.19 0.53 25.51
N ILE A 14 5.04 0.03 26.41
CA ILE A 14 6.48 0.25 26.32
C ILE A 14 7.11 -1.00 25.72
N VAL A 15 7.74 -0.88 24.56
CA VAL A 15 8.49 -1.96 23.90
C VAL A 15 9.95 -1.52 23.82
N ASN A 16 10.85 -2.25 24.45
CA ASN A 16 12.28 -1.93 24.49
C ASN A 16 12.59 -0.51 24.99
N GLY A 17 11.88 -0.06 26.03
CA GLY A 17 12.06 1.29 26.59
C GLY A 17 11.43 2.41 25.77
N GLN A 18 10.64 2.08 24.75
CA GLN A 18 9.99 3.06 23.89
C GLN A 18 8.48 2.99 23.92
N GLU A 19 7.85 4.15 23.91
CA GLU A 19 6.40 4.25 23.80
C GLU A 19 5.93 3.85 22.39
N VAL A 20 4.93 2.97 22.38
CA VAL A 20 4.20 2.51 21.21
C VAL A 20 2.71 2.62 21.50
N LEU A 21 1.95 3.18 20.57
CA LEU A 21 0.49 3.15 20.59
C LEU A 21 0.00 2.04 19.67
N VAL A 22 -0.76 1.10 20.21
CA VAL A 22 -1.32 -0.04 19.47
C VAL A 22 -2.83 0.03 19.52
N ILE A 23 -3.47 -0.05 18.35
CA ILE A 23 -4.90 -0.28 18.20
C ILE A 23 -5.07 -1.66 17.58
N GLU A 24 -5.72 -2.59 18.27
CA GLU A 24 -5.88 -3.98 17.83
C GLU A 24 -7.32 -4.50 17.99
N THR A 25 -7.76 -5.32 17.04
CA THR A 25 -9.02 -6.07 17.13
C THR A 25 -8.77 -7.47 17.70
N SER A 26 -9.82 -8.12 18.23
CA SER A 26 -9.72 -9.51 18.71
C SER A 26 -9.34 -10.50 17.60
N SER A 27 -9.54 -10.11 16.33
CA SER A 27 -9.15 -10.91 15.18
C SER A 27 -7.72 -10.62 14.70
N GLY A 28 -6.94 -9.78 15.38
CA GLY A 28 -5.53 -9.53 15.06
C GLY A 28 -5.23 -8.43 14.03
N GLN A 29 -6.23 -7.66 13.59
CA GLN A 29 -5.98 -6.45 12.78
C GLN A 29 -5.36 -5.37 13.66
N GLN A 30 -4.38 -4.62 13.16
CA GLN A 30 -3.58 -3.74 14.00
C GLN A 30 -3.17 -2.42 13.31
N ILE A 31 -3.18 -1.35 14.10
CA ILE A 31 -2.51 -0.07 13.81
C ILE A 31 -1.47 0.19 14.92
N THR A 32 -0.25 0.49 14.54
CA THR A 32 0.87 0.71 15.46
C THR A 32 1.57 2.03 15.15
N LEU A 33 1.68 2.92 16.14
CA LEU A 33 2.49 4.14 16.08
C LEU A 33 3.68 3.97 17.03
N GLN A 34 4.90 4.06 16.51
CA GLN A 34 6.15 3.92 17.26
C GLN A 34 6.98 5.20 17.15
N ASN A 35 7.66 5.58 18.24
CA ASN A 35 8.41 6.83 18.29
C ASN A 35 9.90 6.70 17.88
N ALA A 36 10.60 5.57 18.09
CA ALA A 36 12.05 5.51 17.82
C ALA A 36 12.58 4.13 17.34
N PRO A 37 12.48 3.80 16.04
CA PRO A 37 12.31 4.74 14.95
C PRO A 37 10.85 5.16 14.79
N ALA A 38 10.65 6.42 14.40
CA ALA A 38 9.32 6.94 14.08
C ALA A 38 8.72 6.12 12.94
N SER A 39 7.61 5.43 13.20
CA SER A 39 6.89 4.69 12.18
C SER A 39 5.40 4.55 12.48
N VAL A 40 4.61 4.43 11.42
CA VAL A 40 3.19 4.09 11.48
C VAL A 40 2.97 2.84 10.64
N LEU A 41 2.32 1.84 11.21
CA LEU A 41 2.04 0.57 10.57
C LEU A 41 0.55 0.27 10.68
N ILE A 42 -0.08 -0.05 9.56
CA ILE A 42 -1.45 -0.57 9.49
C ILE A 42 -1.36 -1.94 8.84
N GLN A 43 -1.88 -2.97 9.49
CA GLN A 43 -1.81 -4.34 9.00
C GLN A 43 -3.08 -5.13 9.32
N ASP A 44 -3.48 -6.00 8.41
CA ASP A 44 -4.54 -6.99 8.65
C ASP A 44 -3.96 -8.42 8.77
N THR A 45 -4.83 -9.39 9.03
CA THR A 45 -4.45 -10.81 9.10
C THR A 45 -4.32 -11.49 7.75
N ASN A 46 -4.65 -10.80 6.66
CA ASN A 46 -4.59 -11.33 5.29
C ASN A 46 -3.27 -10.97 4.60
N GLY A 47 -2.35 -10.28 5.28
CA GLY A 47 -1.04 -9.88 4.76
C GLY A 47 -1.04 -8.53 4.04
N ASN A 48 -2.09 -7.72 4.20
CA ASN A 48 -2.11 -6.35 3.69
C ASN A 48 -1.44 -5.42 4.69
N VAL A 49 -0.54 -4.55 4.20
CA VAL A 49 0.29 -3.69 5.03
C VAL A 49 0.42 -2.30 4.42
N ILE A 50 0.24 -1.26 5.23
CA ILE A 50 0.65 0.11 4.91
C ILE A 50 1.66 0.55 5.97
N ARG A 51 2.86 0.94 5.55
CA ARG A 51 3.96 1.33 6.43
C ARG A 51 4.50 2.69 6.07
N PHE A 52 4.62 3.55 7.08
CA PHE A 52 5.29 4.86 7.01
C PHE A 52 6.53 4.78 7.89
N ASN A 53 7.70 5.14 7.37
CA ASN A 53 8.95 5.21 8.13
C ASN A 53 9.93 6.20 7.48
N ALA A 54 11.14 6.30 8.03
CA ALA A 54 12.17 7.22 7.53
C ALA A 54 12.61 6.98 6.07
N ALA A 55 12.40 5.77 5.53
CA ALA A 55 12.68 5.44 4.13
C ALA A 55 11.50 5.77 3.18
N GLY A 56 10.34 6.16 3.71
CA GLY A 56 9.16 6.56 2.93
C GLY A 56 7.90 5.76 3.28
N ILE A 57 7.06 5.56 2.27
CA ILE A 57 5.75 4.89 2.40
C ILE A 57 5.74 3.63 1.54
N THR A 58 5.33 2.51 2.12
CA THR A 58 5.15 1.23 1.42
C THR A 58 3.72 0.73 1.59
N ILE A 59 3.09 0.37 0.48
CA ILE A 59 1.77 -0.28 0.46
C ILE A 59 1.97 -1.67 -0.12
N THR A 60 1.60 -2.70 0.64
CA THR A 60 1.66 -4.10 0.25
C THR A 60 0.26 -4.67 0.30
N SER A 61 -0.16 -5.29 -0.80
CA SER A 61 -1.43 -6.01 -0.91
C SER A 61 -1.11 -7.48 -1.18
N SER A 62 -1.73 -8.39 -0.43
CA SER A 62 -1.56 -9.83 -0.65
C SER A 62 -2.32 -10.35 -1.86
N ALA A 63 -3.34 -9.60 -2.29
CA ALA A 63 -4.10 -9.83 -3.51
C ALA A 63 -4.10 -8.55 -4.36
N THR A 64 -5.27 -8.03 -4.70
CA THR A 64 -5.40 -6.84 -5.58
C THR A 64 -5.46 -5.54 -4.79
N LEU A 65 -4.62 -4.56 -5.19
CA LEU A 65 -4.77 -3.17 -4.78
C LEU A 65 -5.64 -2.42 -5.82
N ASN A 66 -6.82 -1.96 -5.40
CA ASN A 66 -7.69 -1.12 -6.23
C ASN A 66 -7.64 0.34 -5.77
N ILE A 67 -7.36 1.26 -6.70
CA ILE A 67 -7.37 2.70 -6.43
C ILE A 67 -8.44 3.32 -7.34
N SER A 68 -9.52 3.82 -6.73
CA SER A 68 -10.63 4.44 -7.44
C SER A 68 -10.69 5.93 -7.10
N ALA A 69 -10.54 6.77 -8.11
CA ALA A 69 -10.62 8.22 -8.00
C ALA A 69 -11.04 8.81 -9.37
N SER A 70 -11.57 10.03 -9.38
CA SER A 70 -11.89 10.75 -10.63
C SER A 70 -10.62 11.12 -11.41
N GLN A 71 -9.51 11.36 -10.71
CA GLN A 71 -8.20 11.62 -11.29
C GLN A 71 -7.12 11.10 -10.33
N ILE A 72 -6.07 10.49 -10.90
CA ILE A 72 -4.84 10.12 -10.19
C ILE A 72 -3.70 10.88 -10.87
N GLN A 73 -2.97 11.70 -10.11
CA GLN A 73 -1.78 12.40 -10.58
C GLN A 73 -0.56 11.89 -9.81
N ILE A 74 0.48 11.48 -10.55
CA ILE A 74 1.74 10.98 -9.98
C ILE A 74 2.86 11.90 -10.47
N SER A 75 3.59 12.51 -9.55
CA SER A 75 4.75 13.34 -9.84
C SER A 75 5.96 12.73 -9.13
N ALA A 76 6.93 12.27 -9.91
CA ALA A 76 8.17 11.67 -9.44
C ALA A 76 9.27 11.84 -10.50
N GLY A 77 10.54 11.76 -10.09
CA GLY A 77 11.67 11.76 -11.03
C GLY A 77 11.72 10.50 -11.90
N GLU A 78 11.20 9.38 -11.38
CA GLU A 78 11.07 8.11 -12.08
C GLU A 78 9.85 7.36 -11.56
N VAL A 79 9.14 6.65 -12.44
CA VAL A 79 8.10 5.67 -12.07
C VAL A 79 8.43 4.35 -12.73
N THR A 80 8.85 3.36 -11.94
CA THR A 80 9.15 2.01 -12.42
C THR A 80 7.94 1.10 -12.21
N ILE A 81 7.44 0.48 -13.28
CA ILE A 81 6.35 -0.50 -13.22
C ILE A 81 6.89 -1.87 -13.65
N ASN A 82 7.03 -2.77 -12.69
CA ASN A 82 7.45 -4.16 -12.93
C ASN A 82 6.22 -5.07 -12.96
N ALA A 83 5.68 -5.31 -14.14
CA ALA A 83 4.51 -6.15 -14.34
C ALA A 83 4.66 -7.02 -15.59
N ALA A 84 4.04 -8.20 -15.59
CA ALA A 84 3.96 -9.05 -16.79
C ALA A 84 3.16 -8.37 -17.91
N MET A 85 2.15 -7.57 -17.54
CA MET A 85 1.34 -6.78 -18.45
C MET A 85 0.85 -5.51 -17.75
N THR A 86 0.99 -4.37 -18.42
CA THR A 86 0.39 -3.09 -18.01
C THR A 86 -0.64 -2.69 -19.06
N GLN A 87 -1.89 -2.52 -18.63
CA GLN A 87 -2.99 -2.15 -19.52
C GLN A 87 -3.41 -0.70 -19.26
N PHE A 88 -3.43 0.09 -20.31
CA PHE A 88 -3.99 1.44 -20.30
C PHE A 88 -5.19 1.45 -21.26
N SER A 89 -6.29 2.08 -20.83
CA SER A 89 -7.42 2.32 -21.70
C SER A 89 -7.33 3.75 -22.25
N GLY A 90 -7.43 3.90 -23.57
CA GLY A 90 -7.30 5.19 -24.24
C GLY A 90 -5.86 5.49 -24.68
N VAL A 91 -5.41 6.72 -24.46
CA VAL A 91 -4.13 7.23 -24.98
C VAL A 91 -3.07 7.21 -23.90
N VAL A 92 -1.91 6.65 -24.25
CA VAL A 92 -0.67 6.80 -23.48
C VAL A 92 0.18 7.85 -24.19
N GLN A 93 0.43 8.98 -23.53
CA GLN A 93 1.29 10.05 -24.04
C GLN A 93 2.64 10.01 -23.30
N ALA A 94 3.73 9.97 -24.07
CA ALA A 94 5.09 10.01 -23.57
C ALA A 94 5.99 10.72 -24.57
N ASP A 95 7.04 11.38 -24.10
CA ASP A 95 8.02 12.06 -24.96
C ASP A 95 8.87 11.06 -25.74
N THR A 96 9.13 9.89 -25.16
CA THR A 96 9.87 8.81 -25.80
C THR A 96 9.39 7.47 -25.28
N VAL A 97 9.19 6.51 -26.20
CA VAL A 97 8.88 5.12 -25.87
C VAL A 97 10.02 4.25 -26.37
N LEU A 98 10.79 3.68 -25.44
CA LEU A 98 11.80 2.67 -25.74
C LEU A 98 11.21 1.29 -25.44
N ALA A 99 11.05 0.46 -26.47
CA ALA A 99 10.51 -0.89 -26.34
C ALA A 99 11.32 -1.88 -27.18
N ASN A 100 11.48 -3.10 -26.67
CA ASN A 100 12.12 -4.19 -27.43
C ASN A 100 11.32 -4.53 -28.69
N SER A 101 10.00 -4.53 -28.58
CA SER A 101 9.08 -4.69 -29.69
C SER A 101 7.78 -3.93 -29.42
N VAL A 102 7.17 -3.45 -30.50
CA VAL A 102 5.83 -2.86 -30.48
C VAL A 102 5.00 -3.61 -31.52
N ILE A 103 3.92 -4.23 -31.08
CA ILE A 103 2.98 -4.92 -31.96
C ILE A 103 1.68 -4.13 -31.94
N GLN A 104 1.32 -3.55 -33.08
CA GLN A 104 0.06 -2.83 -33.23
C GLN A 104 -0.97 -3.74 -33.89
N SER A 105 -2.06 -4.06 -33.18
CA SER A 105 -3.27 -4.60 -33.83
C SER A 105 -4.08 -3.42 -34.36
N GLN A 106 -4.08 -3.22 -35.68
CA GLN A 106 -4.92 -2.21 -36.29
C GLN A 106 -6.35 -2.75 -36.43
N GLY A 107 -7.29 -2.15 -35.70
CA GLY A 107 -8.71 -2.26 -36.00
C GLY A 107 -9.03 -1.40 -37.22
N ASN A 108 -9.14 -2.04 -38.38
CA ASN A 108 -9.78 -1.56 -39.62
C ASN A 108 -9.60 -0.06 -39.95
N ILE A 109 -8.55 0.28 -40.71
CA ILE A 109 -8.47 1.53 -41.45
C ILE A 109 -9.20 1.35 -42.78
N TRP A 110 -10.41 1.92 -42.87
CA TRP A 110 -11.08 2.22 -44.14
C TRP A 110 -10.78 3.65 -44.55
#